data_AF-A0ABD1YPS5-F1
#
_entry.id   AF-A0ABD1YPS5-F1
#
_cell.length_a   1.000
_cell.length_b   1.000
_cell.length_c   1.000
_cell.angle_alpha   90.00
_cell.angle_beta   90.00
_cell.angle_gamma   90.00
#
_symmetry.space_group_name_H-M   'P 1'
#
loop_
_entity.id
_entity.type
_entity.pdbx_description
1 polymer ?
#
loop_
_entity_poly.entity_id
_entity_poly.type
_entity_poly.pdbx_seq_one_letter_code
_entity_poly.pdbx_strand_id
1 'polypeptide(L)'
;MASKDGKKGKLDDATMYKTLYIQKGLEVVVMEDKCKKLEARSMHMEEVFEQMTQNTDGKIANLEEIVSYLNCEEAKKVEKIANLEAQVAKLETELKETTERLNKELEDTRAKHEFEYNTLKLQMESANVKLREMHDFSLRKAAMEAELISLKEQLSKEQRDHAEAISDVERNAVQERERLKKEIERRVEETKQQMTRLMEEQLHQMEDDLSFRNHLYQKTTRILVYKLRELEKEMEEVTTTATIKEEDEGVKKRQEQELQALLNLSAEPAPKITLTSTQEALSPAAKTGEEAMRFLYACLEDLELERVIEAKEEHDKIDPNHPLGARGEKFALSTTGVTPPGATLIPLPTPPQVVKSLDNLTLQERHDMLKGGGSDHFLELYIMRKLLRAAASLRTVTDSMVGDALDCSKYAQSHPAKAVGKSNIRVDDILGIPLDALALDGPARPYQWKKPTTAGVQANLTSHAVRMRSPTLFV
;
A
#
# COMPACT_ATOMS: atom_id res chain seq x y z
N MET A 1 -93.93 -141.13 73.47
CA MET A 1 -93.38 -142.30 74.21
C MET A 1 -92.28 -141.80 75.12
N ALA A 2 -92.13 -142.19 76.39
CA ALA A 2 -93.08 -142.81 77.32
C ALA A 2 -92.62 -142.50 78.76
N SER A 3 -93.57 -142.57 79.69
CA SER A 3 -93.51 -142.47 81.16
C SER A 3 -92.15 -142.47 81.88
N LYS A 4 -92.04 -141.60 82.90
CA LYS A 4 -92.08 -142.09 84.29
C LYS A 4 -92.61 -141.05 85.28
N ASP A 5 -93.40 -141.54 86.23
CA ASP A 5 -94.25 -140.79 87.16
C ASP A 5 -93.49 -140.15 88.34
N GLY A 6 -94.07 -139.08 88.90
CA GLY A 6 -93.45 -138.33 90.00
C GLY A 6 -94.42 -137.44 90.80
N LYS A 7 -95.45 -138.05 91.40
CA LYS A 7 -96.32 -137.53 92.50
C LYS A 7 -96.48 -136.01 92.64
N LYS A 8 -97.65 -135.50 92.25
CA LYS A 8 -98.18 -134.19 92.68
C LYS A 8 -98.39 -134.16 94.21
N GLY A 9 -97.48 -133.51 94.93
CA GLY A 9 -97.83 -132.90 96.21
C GLY A 9 -98.71 -131.67 95.96
N LYS A 10 -99.77 -131.47 96.76
CA LYS A 10 -100.52 -130.22 96.74
C LYS A 10 -99.63 -129.12 97.33
N LEU A 11 -98.92 -128.40 96.46
CA LEU A 11 -98.30 -127.14 96.85
C LEU A 11 -99.44 -126.18 97.16
N ASP A 12 -99.50 -125.72 98.41
CA ASP A 12 -100.38 -124.65 98.84
C ASP A 12 -100.27 -123.47 97.87
N ASP A 13 -101.38 -122.92 97.37
CA ASP A 13 -101.38 -121.89 96.31
C ASP A 13 -100.51 -120.69 96.72
N ALA A 14 -100.48 -120.36 98.02
CA ALA A 14 -99.60 -119.35 98.58
C ALA A 14 -98.10 -119.60 98.28
N THR A 15 -97.66 -120.86 98.23
CA THR A 15 -96.27 -121.23 97.88
C THR A 15 -96.00 -121.07 96.38
N MET A 16 -96.97 -121.38 95.53
CA MET A 16 -96.88 -121.13 94.08
C MET A 16 -96.80 -119.62 93.81
N TYR A 17 -97.72 -118.83 94.38
CA TYR A 17 -97.70 -117.37 94.26
C TYR A 17 -96.41 -116.76 94.82
N LYS A 18 -95.89 -117.26 95.95
CA LYS A 18 -94.60 -116.81 96.52
C LYS A 18 -93.42 -117.13 95.62
N THR A 19 -93.40 -118.30 94.98
CA THR A 19 -92.35 -118.68 94.02
C THR A 19 -92.44 -117.84 92.74
N LEU A 20 -93.64 -117.62 92.22
CA LEU A 20 -93.89 -116.76 91.05
C LEU A 20 -93.51 -115.30 91.34
N TYR A 21 -93.80 -114.80 92.55
CA TYR A 21 -93.43 -113.46 93.01
C TYR A 21 -91.91 -113.29 93.12
N ILE A 22 -91.21 -114.29 93.69
CA ILE A 22 -89.73 -114.30 93.74
C ILE A 22 -89.14 -114.35 92.32
N GLN A 23 -89.69 -115.18 91.44
CA GLN A 23 -89.25 -115.26 90.04
C GLN A 23 -89.45 -113.94 89.29
N LYS A 24 -90.61 -113.29 89.46
CA LYS A 24 -90.87 -111.96 88.90
C LYS A 24 -90.00 -110.87 89.52
N GLY A 25 -89.69 -110.95 90.82
CA GLY A 25 -88.72 -110.07 91.47
C GLY A 25 -87.31 -110.22 90.91
N LEU A 26 -86.84 -111.45 90.68
CA LEU A 26 -85.56 -111.72 90.02
C LEU A 26 -85.54 -111.24 88.57
N GLU A 27 -86.64 -111.42 87.82
CA GLU A 27 -86.80 -110.90 86.46
C GLU A 27 -86.73 -109.36 86.43
N VAL A 28 -87.37 -108.68 87.38
CA VAL A 28 -87.25 -107.22 87.57
C VAL A 28 -85.80 -106.82 87.86
N VAL A 29 -85.09 -107.50 88.78
CA VAL A 29 -83.69 -107.20 89.10
C VAL A 29 -82.76 -107.38 87.89
N VAL A 30 -82.95 -108.44 87.09
CA VAL A 30 -82.18 -108.67 85.85
C VAL A 30 -82.49 -107.59 84.80
N MET A 31 -83.74 -107.15 84.69
CA MET A 31 -84.13 -106.06 83.80
C MET A 31 -83.59 -104.71 84.28
N GLU A 32 -83.57 -104.43 85.58
CA GLU A 32 -82.96 -103.23 86.16
C GLU A 32 -81.44 -103.17 85.92
N ASP A 33 -80.71 -104.28 86.12
CA ASP A 33 -79.28 -104.36 85.81
C ASP A 33 -79.02 -104.18 84.31
N LYS A 34 -79.89 -104.72 83.45
CA LYS A 34 -79.83 -104.49 82.00
C LYS A 34 -80.11 -103.03 81.63
N CYS A 35 -81.09 -102.37 82.26
CA CYS A 35 -81.34 -100.94 82.09
C CYS A 35 -80.12 -100.12 82.53
N LYS A 36 -79.59 -100.34 83.73
CA LYS A 36 -78.38 -99.67 84.25
C LYS A 36 -77.18 -99.83 83.32
N LYS A 37 -76.99 -101.02 82.72
CA LYS A 37 -75.92 -101.28 81.74
C LYS A 37 -76.15 -100.56 80.40
N LEU A 38 -77.40 -100.44 79.96
CA LEU A 38 -77.75 -99.68 78.77
C LEU A 38 -77.62 -98.17 79.00
N GLU A 39 -78.04 -97.67 80.16
CA GLU A 39 -77.86 -96.28 80.62
C GLU A 39 -76.36 -95.93 80.70
N ALA A 40 -75.54 -96.75 81.36
CA ALA A 40 -74.10 -96.54 81.43
C ALA A 40 -73.43 -96.54 80.03
N ARG A 41 -73.91 -97.39 79.12
CA ARG A 41 -73.44 -97.40 77.72
C ARG A 41 -73.93 -96.17 76.94
N SER A 42 -75.13 -95.68 77.20
CA SER A 42 -75.66 -94.44 76.61
C SER A 42 -74.82 -93.25 77.05
N MET A 43 -74.63 -93.06 78.37
CA MET A 43 -73.79 -91.99 78.92
C MET A 43 -72.37 -92.01 78.37
N HIS A 44 -71.73 -93.18 78.26
CA HIS A 44 -70.39 -93.27 77.66
C HIS A 44 -70.40 -92.96 76.16
N MET A 45 -71.44 -93.35 75.42
CA MET A 45 -71.56 -93.03 74.00
C MET A 45 -71.81 -91.52 73.79
N GLU A 46 -72.64 -90.91 74.63
CA GLU A 46 -72.87 -89.46 74.70
C GLU A 46 -71.56 -88.72 75.01
N GLU A 47 -70.79 -89.16 76.02
CA GLU A 47 -69.48 -88.60 76.36
C GLU A 47 -68.48 -88.69 75.19
N VAL A 48 -68.45 -89.82 74.47
CA VAL A 48 -67.59 -89.98 73.27
C VAL A 48 -68.07 -89.09 72.12
N PHE A 49 -69.38 -88.92 71.93
CA PHE A 49 -69.92 -87.98 70.94
C PHE A 49 -69.59 -86.52 71.30
N GLU A 50 -69.73 -86.14 72.56
CA GLU A 50 -69.37 -84.83 73.12
C GLU A 50 -67.87 -84.54 72.88
N GLN A 51 -66.98 -85.47 73.28
CA GLN A 51 -65.53 -85.36 73.05
C GLN A 51 -65.17 -85.28 71.56
N MET A 52 -65.82 -86.07 70.71
CA MET A 52 -65.60 -86.03 69.25
C MET A 52 -66.05 -84.69 68.66
N THR A 53 -67.20 -84.16 69.11
CA THR A 53 -67.74 -82.87 68.66
C THR A 53 -66.82 -81.72 69.07
N GLN A 54 -66.40 -81.68 70.34
CA GLN A 54 -65.42 -80.70 70.81
C GLN A 54 -64.08 -80.79 70.05
N ASN A 55 -63.63 -82.00 69.69
CA ASN A 55 -62.43 -82.19 68.85
C ASN A 55 -62.62 -81.73 67.39
N THR A 56 -63.82 -81.90 66.81
CA THR A 56 -64.09 -81.37 65.47
C THR A 56 -64.21 -79.85 65.49
N ASP A 57 -64.87 -79.29 66.48
CA ASP A 57 -65.07 -77.84 66.61
C ASP A 57 -63.73 -77.12 66.86
N GLY A 58 -62.86 -77.68 67.71
CA GLY A 58 -61.50 -77.19 67.91
C GLY A 58 -60.63 -77.26 66.63
N LYS A 59 -60.82 -78.29 65.79
CA LYS A 59 -60.15 -78.38 64.48
C LYS A 59 -60.70 -77.37 63.48
N ILE A 60 -62.02 -77.13 63.48
CA ILE A 60 -62.67 -76.12 62.64
C ILE A 60 -62.15 -74.73 63.01
N ALA A 61 -62.15 -74.36 64.30
CA ALA A 61 -61.63 -73.08 64.78
C ALA A 61 -60.15 -72.85 64.39
N ASN A 62 -59.30 -73.87 64.53
CA ASN A 62 -57.89 -73.78 64.10
C ASN A 62 -57.75 -73.61 62.58
N LEU A 63 -58.60 -74.26 61.77
CA LEU A 63 -58.61 -74.09 60.32
C LEU A 63 -59.12 -72.69 59.91
N GLU A 64 -60.13 -72.16 60.60
CA GLU A 64 -60.64 -70.79 60.41
C GLU A 64 -59.56 -69.75 60.73
N GLU A 65 -58.78 -69.92 61.81
CA GLU A 65 -57.64 -69.06 62.13
C GLU A 65 -56.57 -69.09 61.02
N ILE A 66 -56.20 -70.28 60.55
CA ILE A 66 -55.23 -70.45 59.44
C ILE A 66 -55.74 -69.78 58.15
N VAL A 67 -57.01 -69.97 57.80
CA VAL A 67 -57.63 -69.32 56.62
C VAL A 67 -57.65 -67.80 56.77
N SER A 68 -58.00 -67.28 57.96
CA SER A 68 -57.96 -65.85 58.27
C SER A 68 -56.54 -65.27 58.12
N TYR A 69 -55.53 -65.96 58.65
CA TYR A 69 -54.13 -65.57 58.50
C TYR A 69 -53.68 -65.55 57.03
N LEU A 70 -53.96 -66.61 56.28
CA LEU A 70 -53.58 -66.72 54.86
C LEU A 70 -54.25 -65.65 54.01
N ASN A 71 -55.56 -65.38 54.22
CA ASN A 71 -56.27 -64.30 53.54
C ASN A 71 -55.67 -62.92 53.87
N CYS A 72 -55.26 -62.70 55.13
CA CYS A 72 -54.60 -61.46 55.54
C CYS A 72 -53.20 -61.31 54.92
N GLU A 73 -52.44 -62.40 54.79
CA GLU A 73 -51.12 -62.40 54.15
C GLU A 73 -51.22 -62.24 52.62
N GLU A 74 -52.23 -62.86 52.00
CA GLU A 74 -52.56 -62.68 50.58
C GLU A 74 -52.92 -61.23 50.29
N ALA A 75 -53.82 -60.61 51.06
CA ALA A 75 -54.18 -59.20 50.91
C ALA A 75 -52.95 -58.27 50.98
N LYS A 76 -52.04 -58.49 51.95
CA LYS A 76 -50.77 -57.75 52.07
C LYS A 76 -49.84 -57.96 50.88
N LYS A 77 -49.80 -59.17 50.30
CA LYS A 77 -49.00 -59.47 49.11
C LYS A 77 -49.60 -58.82 47.86
N VAL A 78 -50.91 -58.84 47.69
CA VAL A 78 -51.63 -58.15 46.60
C VAL A 78 -51.41 -56.64 46.67
N GLU A 79 -51.53 -56.02 47.85
CA GLU A 79 -51.22 -54.60 48.06
C GLU A 79 -49.75 -54.28 47.71
N LYS A 80 -48.82 -55.14 48.11
CA LYS A 80 -47.40 -54.98 47.77
C LYS A 80 -47.13 -55.12 46.26
N ILE A 81 -47.81 -56.04 45.57
CA ILE A 81 -47.71 -56.21 44.11
C ILE A 81 -48.23 -54.93 43.42
N ALA A 82 -49.43 -54.47 43.75
CA ALA A 82 -50.01 -53.25 43.18
C ALA A 82 -49.11 -52.01 43.40
N ASN A 83 -48.50 -51.87 44.58
CA ASN A 83 -47.55 -50.81 44.86
C ASN A 83 -46.25 -50.90 44.03
N LEU A 84 -45.75 -52.11 43.78
CA LEU A 84 -44.57 -52.33 42.92
C LEU A 84 -44.89 -52.09 41.44
N GLU A 85 -46.05 -52.54 40.97
CA GLU A 85 -46.54 -52.27 39.60
C GLU A 85 -46.70 -50.77 39.35
N ALA A 86 -47.27 -50.02 40.30
CA ALA A 86 -47.37 -48.56 40.24
C ALA A 86 -45.99 -47.87 40.21
N GLN A 87 -45.00 -48.39 40.95
CA GLN A 87 -43.62 -47.89 40.90
C GLN A 87 -42.95 -48.18 39.56
N VAL A 88 -43.13 -49.38 38.99
CA VAL A 88 -42.61 -49.73 37.66
C VAL A 88 -43.22 -48.83 36.59
N ALA A 89 -44.55 -48.67 36.57
CA ALA A 89 -45.23 -47.79 35.63
C ALA A 89 -44.74 -46.33 35.72
N LYS A 90 -44.52 -45.83 36.93
CA LYS A 90 -43.96 -44.48 37.15
C LYS A 90 -42.52 -44.38 36.61
N LEU A 91 -41.64 -45.32 36.95
CA LEU A 91 -40.26 -45.33 36.46
C LEU A 91 -40.18 -45.44 34.93
N GLU A 92 -41.09 -46.20 34.30
CA GLU A 92 -41.20 -46.24 32.84
C GLU A 92 -41.60 -44.88 32.24
N THR A 93 -42.52 -44.14 32.86
CA THR A 93 -42.88 -42.80 32.38
C THR A 93 -41.71 -41.81 32.54
N GLU A 94 -41.03 -41.82 33.69
CA GLU A 94 -39.84 -40.97 33.92
C GLU A 94 -38.70 -41.32 32.94
N LEU A 95 -38.50 -42.60 32.61
CA LEU A 95 -37.53 -43.05 31.62
C LEU A 95 -37.88 -42.58 30.19
N LYS A 96 -39.16 -42.63 29.80
CA LYS A 96 -39.64 -42.14 28.50
C LYS A 96 -39.43 -40.63 28.39
N GLU A 97 -39.87 -39.86 29.38
CA GLU A 97 -39.71 -38.39 29.41
C GLU A 97 -38.24 -37.95 29.40
N THR A 98 -37.37 -38.63 30.15
CA THR A 98 -35.93 -38.32 30.15
C THR A 98 -35.26 -38.67 28.83
N THR A 99 -35.66 -39.78 28.20
CA THR A 99 -35.16 -40.19 26.88
C THR A 99 -35.59 -39.19 25.79
N GLU A 100 -36.85 -38.77 25.77
CA GLU A 100 -37.36 -37.76 24.84
C GLU A 100 -36.66 -36.40 25.02
N ARG A 101 -36.44 -35.97 26.28
CA ARG A 101 -35.72 -34.74 26.60
C ARG A 101 -34.27 -34.78 26.10
N LEU A 102 -33.54 -35.85 26.39
CA LEU A 102 -32.15 -36.03 25.96
C LEU A 102 -32.02 -36.14 24.44
N ASN A 103 -32.95 -36.83 23.76
CA ASN A 103 -32.98 -36.89 22.30
C ASN A 103 -33.19 -35.49 21.69
N LYS A 104 -34.11 -34.69 22.24
CA LYS A 104 -34.32 -33.31 21.80
C LYS A 104 -33.09 -32.43 22.04
N GLU A 105 -32.43 -32.56 23.19
CA GLU A 105 -31.17 -31.84 23.46
C GLU A 105 -30.04 -32.26 22.50
N LEU A 106 -29.98 -33.54 22.10
CA LEU A 106 -29.06 -34.04 21.09
C LEU A 106 -29.38 -33.52 19.67
N GLU A 107 -30.66 -33.37 19.32
CA GLU A 107 -31.06 -32.76 18.05
C GLU A 107 -30.76 -31.25 18.03
N ASP A 108 -31.09 -30.52 19.09
CA ASP A 108 -30.81 -29.08 19.23
C ASP A 108 -29.30 -28.80 19.20
N THR A 109 -28.46 -29.66 19.79
CA THR A 109 -26.99 -29.51 19.75
C THR A 109 -26.39 -29.88 18.40
N ARG A 110 -26.91 -30.93 17.72
CA ARG A 110 -26.53 -31.24 16.33
C ARG A 110 -26.87 -30.10 15.39
N ALA A 111 -28.08 -29.54 15.46
CA ALA A 111 -28.50 -28.42 14.62
C ALA A 111 -27.64 -27.16 14.84
N LYS A 112 -27.26 -26.86 16.09
CA LYS A 112 -26.32 -25.77 16.40
C LYS A 112 -24.94 -25.99 15.78
N HIS A 113 -24.36 -27.18 15.95
CA HIS A 113 -23.04 -27.48 15.38
C HIS A 113 -23.05 -27.55 13.85
N GLU A 114 -24.14 -28.02 13.23
CA GLU A 114 -24.31 -27.95 11.77
C GLU A 114 -24.37 -26.49 11.27
N PHE A 115 -25.11 -25.62 11.98
CA PHE A 115 -25.15 -24.19 11.67
C PHE A 115 -23.78 -23.50 11.85
N GLU A 116 -23.06 -23.79 12.93
CA GLU A 116 -21.70 -23.31 13.18
C GLU A 116 -20.72 -23.79 12.11
N TYR A 117 -20.76 -25.07 11.75
CA TYR A 117 -19.94 -25.66 10.69
C TYR A 117 -20.20 -24.99 9.33
N ASN A 118 -21.46 -24.84 8.94
CA ASN A 118 -21.83 -24.19 7.68
C ASN A 118 -21.42 -22.70 7.66
N THR A 119 -21.55 -22.00 8.79
CA THR A 119 -21.08 -20.62 8.95
C THR A 119 -19.56 -20.52 8.80
N LEU A 120 -18.80 -21.39 9.46
CA LEU A 120 -17.33 -21.38 9.40
C LEU A 120 -16.82 -21.79 8.02
N LYS A 121 -17.49 -22.76 7.37
CA LYS A 121 -17.22 -23.16 5.98
C LYS A 121 -17.41 -21.99 5.01
N LEU A 122 -18.51 -21.25 5.12
CA LEU A 122 -18.77 -20.07 4.29
C LEU A 122 -17.72 -18.96 4.53
N GLN A 123 -17.26 -18.77 5.77
CA GLN A 123 -16.16 -17.86 6.08
C GLN A 123 -14.84 -18.31 5.44
N MET A 124 -14.52 -19.61 5.47
CA MET A 124 -13.34 -20.18 4.83
C MET A 124 -13.39 -20.02 3.30
N GLU A 125 -14.55 -20.28 2.68
CA GLU A 125 -14.76 -20.07 1.25
C GLU A 125 -14.60 -18.59 0.86
N SER A 126 -15.15 -17.65 1.65
CA SER A 126 -14.95 -16.21 1.46
C SER A 126 -13.49 -15.78 1.59
N ALA A 127 -12.76 -16.32 2.57
CA ALA A 127 -11.32 -16.07 2.73
C ALA A 127 -10.51 -16.60 1.53
N ASN A 128 -10.86 -17.78 1.01
CA ASN A 128 -10.23 -18.38 -0.17
C ASN A 128 -10.54 -17.63 -1.48
N VAL A 129 -11.66 -16.92 -1.57
CA VAL A 129 -11.92 -15.97 -2.69
C VAL A 129 -10.99 -14.77 -2.56
N LYS A 130 -10.93 -14.11 -1.40
CA LYS A 130 -10.05 -12.95 -1.16
C LYS A 130 -8.57 -13.27 -1.35
N LEU A 131 -8.13 -14.47 -0.99
CA LEU A 131 -6.75 -14.91 -1.19
C LEU A 131 -6.41 -15.03 -2.68
N ARG A 132 -7.35 -15.52 -3.51
CA ARG A 132 -7.20 -15.54 -4.98
C ARG A 132 -7.19 -14.12 -5.55
N GLU A 133 -8.09 -13.25 -5.12
CA GLU A 133 -8.10 -11.83 -5.55
C GLU A 133 -6.78 -11.12 -5.23
N MET A 134 -6.21 -11.35 -4.04
CA MET A 134 -4.90 -10.84 -3.64
C MET A 134 -3.74 -11.42 -4.47
N HIS A 135 -3.82 -12.70 -4.85
CA HIS A 135 -2.84 -13.32 -5.73
C HIS A 135 -2.90 -12.73 -7.14
N ASP A 136 -4.09 -12.60 -7.72
CA ASP A 136 -4.32 -11.95 -9.02
C ASP A 136 -3.84 -10.49 -9.01
N PHE A 137 -4.09 -9.76 -7.93
CA PHE A 137 -3.58 -8.40 -7.74
C PHE A 137 -2.05 -8.37 -7.70
N SER A 138 -1.42 -9.32 -7.00
CA SER A 138 0.04 -9.44 -6.95
C SER A 138 0.64 -9.75 -8.33
N LEU A 139 0.01 -10.61 -9.13
CA LEU A 139 0.45 -10.91 -10.50
C LEU A 139 0.30 -9.69 -11.43
N ARG A 140 -0.83 -8.98 -11.38
CA ARG A 140 -1.02 -7.74 -12.16
C ARG A 140 -0.04 -6.64 -11.74
N LYS A 141 0.23 -6.51 -10.44
CA LYS A 141 1.23 -5.58 -9.91
C LYS A 141 2.62 -5.91 -10.47
N ALA A 142 3.05 -7.16 -10.41
CA ALA A 142 4.34 -7.59 -10.95
C ALA A 142 4.47 -7.34 -12.46
N ALA A 143 3.39 -7.54 -13.23
CA ALA A 143 3.35 -7.21 -14.65
C ALA A 143 3.52 -5.70 -14.92
N MET A 144 2.77 -4.84 -14.20
CA MET A 144 2.91 -3.39 -14.32
C MET A 144 4.29 -2.88 -13.85
N GLU A 145 4.88 -3.50 -12.82
CA GLU A 145 6.25 -3.17 -12.38
C GLU A 145 7.30 -3.55 -13.44
N ALA A 146 7.13 -4.68 -14.15
CA ALA A 146 7.98 -5.07 -15.26
C ALA A 146 7.83 -4.13 -16.48
N GLU A 147 6.60 -3.71 -16.82
CA GLU A 147 6.34 -2.71 -17.86
C GLU A 147 7.00 -1.36 -17.52
N LEU A 148 6.91 -0.91 -16.26
CA LEU A 148 7.57 0.31 -15.80
C LEU A 148 9.10 0.24 -15.85
N ILE A 149 9.70 -0.93 -15.61
CA ILE A 149 11.14 -1.14 -15.78
C ILE A 149 11.51 -1.05 -17.27
N SER A 150 10.79 -1.77 -18.14
CA SER A 150 11.00 -1.75 -19.59
C SER A 150 10.90 -0.33 -20.18
N LEU A 151 9.88 0.45 -19.79
CA LEU A 151 9.71 1.84 -20.22
C LEU A 151 10.84 2.76 -19.71
N LYS A 152 11.36 2.54 -18.51
CA LYS A 152 12.52 3.30 -17.99
C LYS A 152 13.81 2.95 -18.73
N GLU A 153 14.01 1.69 -19.09
CA GLU A 153 15.14 1.25 -19.90
C GLU A 153 15.08 1.82 -21.32
N GLN A 154 13.89 1.85 -21.94
CA GLN A 154 13.64 2.51 -23.23
C GLN A 154 13.94 4.01 -23.16
N LEU A 155 13.37 4.74 -22.18
CA LEU A 155 13.62 6.18 -22.00
C LEU A 155 15.11 6.48 -21.76
N SER A 156 15.80 5.67 -20.94
CA SER A 156 17.24 5.78 -20.72
C SER A 156 18.04 5.54 -22.00
N LYS A 157 17.57 4.64 -22.86
CA LYS A 157 18.19 4.37 -24.16
C LYS A 157 18.00 5.55 -25.10
N GLU A 158 16.77 6.03 -25.28
CA GLU A 158 16.47 7.21 -26.10
C GLU A 158 17.27 8.44 -25.65
N GLN A 159 17.41 8.68 -24.35
CA GLN A 159 18.26 9.76 -23.82
C GLN A 159 19.74 9.60 -24.20
N ARG A 160 20.28 8.38 -24.22
CA ARG A 160 21.66 8.11 -24.66
C ARG A 160 21.81 8.25 -26.17
N ASP A 161 20.89 7.66 -26.94
CA ASP A 161 20.87 7.73 -28.40
C ASP A 161 20.75 9.21 -28.87
N HIS A 162 19.94 10.03 -28.20
CA HIS A 162 19.84 11.48 -28.43
C HIS A 162 21.11 12.25 -28.04
N ALA A 163 21.74 11.94 -26.91
CA ALA A 163 22.98 12.60 -26.49
C ALA A 163 24.15 12.29 -27.45
N GLU A 164 24.23 11.05 -27.95
CA GLU A 164 25.19 10.65 -28.97
C GLU A 164 24.92 11.40 -30.29
N ALA A 165 23.66 11.46 -30.74
CA ALA A 165 23.26 12.20 -31.94
C ALA A 165 23.60 13.71 -31.85
N ILE A 166 23.40 14.34 -30.68
CA ILE A 166 23.82 15.74 -30.46
C ILE A 166 25.34 15.87 -30.56
N SER A 167 26.10 14.98 -29.91
CA SER A 167 27.58 15.02 -29.97
C SER A 167 28.12 14.84 -31.40
N ASP A 168 27.47 14.00 -32.21
CA ASP A 168 27.82 13.81 -33.62
C ASP A 168 27.47 15.03 -34.47
N VAL A 169 26.31 15.67 -34.24
CA VAL A 169 25.94 16.94 -34.90
C VAL A 169 26.93 18.05 -34.53
N GLU A 170 27.31 18.18 -33.26
CA GLU A 170 28.33 19.14 -32.80
C GLU A 170 29.69 18.88 -33.45
N ARG A 171 30.13 17.61 -33.50
CA ARG A 171 31.39 17.22 -34.15
C ARG A 171 31.39 17.56 -35.63
N ASN A 172 30.30 17.28 -36.33
CA ASN A 172 30.13 17.61 -37.75
C ASN A 172 30.08 19.13 -37.97
N ALA A 173 29.40 19.88 -37.11
CA ALA A 173 29.32 21.34 -37.19
C ALA A 173 30.69 22.02 -36.95
N VAL A 174 31.52 21.48 -36.04
CA VAL A 174 32.90 21.93 -35.84
C VAL A 174 33.77 21.63 -37.06
N GLN A 175 33.67 20.41 -37.61
CA GLN A 175 34.42 20.02 -38.82
C GLN A 175 34.05 20.87 -40.05
N GLU A 176 32.76 21.13 -40.28
CA GLU A 176 32.33 21.98 -41.40
C GLU A 176 32.74 23.44 -41.17
N ARG A 177 32.69 23.95 -39.93
CA ARG A 177 33.21 25.29 -39.60
C ARG A 177 34.71 25.40 -39.89
N GLU A 178 35.51 24.40 -39.54
CA GLU A 178 36.95 24.38 -39.88
C GLU A 178 37.19 24.29 -41.40
N ARG A 179 36.41 23.46 -42.10
CA ARG A 179 36.47 23.30 -43.55
C ARG A 179 36.13 24.60 -44.28
N LEU A 180 35.04 25.26 -43.89
CA LEU A 180 34.64 26.57 -44.41
C LEU A 180 35.67 27.65 -44.10
N LYS A 181 36.24 27.65 -42.88
CA LYS A 181 37.34 28.57 -42.53
C LYS A 181 38.55 28.40 -43.46
N LYS A 182 39.01 27.16 -43.67
CA LYS A 182 40.13 26.86 -44.60
C LYS A 182 39.81 27.25 -46.05
N GLU A 183 38.58 27.06 -46.51
CA GLU A 183 38.14 27.46 -47.85
C GLU A 183 38.08 29.00 -48.00
N ILE A 184 37.64 29.73 -46.97
CA ILE A 184 37.66 31.20 -46.95
C ILE A 184 39.11 31.72 -46.93
N GLU A 185 39.98 31.17 -46.07
CA GLU A 185 41.40 31.51 -46.02
C GLU A 185 42.08 31.28 -47.38
N ARG A 186 41.80 30.14 -48.04
CA ARG A 186 42.27 29.86 -49.42
C ARG A 186 41.81 30.91 -50.41
N ARG A 187 40.52 31.28 -50.42
CA ARG A 187 39.98 32.32 -51.33
C ARG A 187 40.54 33.71 -51.05
N VAL A 188 40.78 34.05 -49.79
CA VAL A 188 41.43 35.32 -49.41
C VAL A 188 42.86 35.35 -49.93
N GLU A 189 43.63 34.27 -49.76
CA GLU A 189 45.01 34.21 -50.28
C GLU A 189 45.04 34.19 -51.82
N GLU A 190 44.09 33.53 -52.49
CA GLU A 190 43.93 33.59 -53.96
C GLU A 190 43.59 35.00 -54.45
N THR A 191 42.67 35.70 -53.77
CA THR A 191 42.30 37.09 -54.08
C THR A 191 43.48 38.04 -53.84
N LYS A 192 44.22 37.84 -52.75
CA LYS A 192 45.44 38.59 -52.43
C LYS A 192 46.52 38.35 -53.49
N GLN A 193 46.76 37.11 -53.92
CA GLN A 193 47.68 36.81 -55.01
C GLN A 193 47.24 37.43 -56.34
N GLN A 194 45.95 37.41 -56.68
CA GLN A 194 45.42 38.11 -57.86
C GLN A 194 45.65 39.62 -57.78
N MET A 195 45.40 40.23 -56.62
CA MET A 195 45.64 41.66 -56.39
C MET A 195 47.12 42.00 -56.46
N THR A 196 48.01 41.17 -55.91
CA THR A 196 49.47 41.34 -56.02
C THR A 196 49.92 41.24 -57.47
N ARG A 197 49.45 40.25 -58.24
CA ARG A 197 49.76 40.14 -59.68
C ARG A 197 49.27 41.35 -60.48
N LEU A 198 48.05 41.81 -60.25
CA LEU A 198 47.52 43.01 -60.91
C LEU A 198 48.33 44.27 -60.55
N MET A 199 48.82 44.37 -59.31
CA MET A 199 49.69 45.46 -58.87
C MET A 199 51.10 45.35 -59.47
N GLU A 200 51.66 44.15 -59.60
CA GLU A 200 52.93 43.88 -60.28
C GLU A 200 52.83 44.17 -61.79
N GLU A 201 51.72 43.77 -62.45
CA GLU A 201 51.41 44.10 -63.84
C GLU A 201 51.29 45.61 -64.06
N GLN A 202 50.57 46.33 -63.17
CA GLN A 202 50.49 47.80 -63.22
C GLN A 202 51.84 48.47 -62.95
N LEU A 203 52.63 47.93 -62.00
CA LEU A 203 53.98 48.44 -61.71
C LEU A 203 54.88 48.28 -62.93
N HIS A 204 54.95 47.09 -63.52
CA HIS A 204 55.74 46.85 -64.73
C HIS A 204 55.29 47.69 -65.91
N GLN A 205 53.97 47.89 -66.10
CA GLN A 205 53.46 48.79 -67.13
C GLN A 205 53.91 50.25 -66.88
N MET A 206 53.89 50.71 -65.62
CA MET A 206 54.42 52.03 -65.25
C MET A 206 55.95 52.14 -65.41
N GLU A 207 56.70 51.08 -65.11
CA GLU A 207 58.15 50.99 -65.29
C GLU A 207 58.51 51.04 -66.78
N ASP A 208 57.80 50.31 -67.64
CA ASP A 208 57.96 50.35 -69.10
C ASP A 208 57.60 51.73 -69.66
N ASP A 209 56.50 52.34 -69.23
CA ASP A 209 56.12 53.71 -69.61
C ASP A 209 57.16 54.75 -69.14
N LEU A 210 57.77 54.55 -67.98
CA LEU A 210 58.86 55.41 -67.47
C LEU A 210 60.16 55.16 -68.24
N SER A 211 60.49 53.91 -68.54
CA SER A 211 61.65 53.50 -69.33
C SER A 211 61.58 54.06 -70.75
N PHE A 212 60.42 53.95 -71.40
CA PHE A 212 60.13 54.53 -72.71
C PHE A 212 60.24 56.06 -72.68
N ARG A 213 59.63 56.73 -71.70
CA ARG A 213 59.76 58.19 -71.52
C ARG A 213 61.20 58.61 -71.25
N ASN A 214 61.94 57.89 -70.42
CA ASN A 214 63.35 58.18 -70.12
C ASN A 214 64.24 57.96 -71.36
N HIS A 215 64.01 56.90 -72.13
CA HIS A 215 64.68 56.69 -73.42
C HIS A 215 64.36 57.81 -74.43
N LEU A 216 63.09 58.25 -74.50
CA LEU A 216 62.68 59.37 -75.34
C LEU A 216 63.32 60.69 -74.89
N TYR A 217 63.41 60.95 -73.58
CA TYR A 217 64.14 62.09 -73.03
C TYR A 217 65.62 62.01 -73.36
N GLN A 218 66.31 60.88 -73.12
CA GLN A 218 67.71 60.70 -73.49
C GLN A 218 67.96 60.93 -74.99
N LYS A 219 67.08 60.42 -75.86
CA LYS A 219 67.14 60.65 -77.31
C LYS A 219 66.98 62.14 -77.65
N THR A 220 66.03 62.83 -77.01
CA THR A 220 65.79 64.26 -77.18
C THR A 220 66.98 65.08 -76.65
N THR A 221 67.53 64.75 -75.49
CA THR A 221 68.73 65.37 -74.91
C THR A 221 69.95 65.16 -75.81
N ARG A 222 70.15 63.98 -76.41
CA ARG A 222 71.22 63.77 -77.40
C ARG A 222 71.07 64.67 -78.63
N ILE A 223 69.84 64.84 -79.14
CA ILE A 223 69.56 65.74 -80.26
C ILE A 223 69.80 67.21 -79.86
N LEU A 224 69.38 67.62 -78.66
CA LEU A 224 69.63 68.97 -78.16
C LEU A 224 71.11 69.25 -77.91
N VAL A 225 71.86 68.31 -77.33
CA VAL A 225 73.33 68.42 -77.15
C VAL A 225 74.05 68.45 -78.50
N TYR A 226 73.59 67.69 -79.50
CA TYR A 226 74.12 67.78 -80.85
C TYR A 226 73.89 69.18 -81.44
N LYS A 227 72.67 69.71 -81.37
CA LYS A 227 72.35 71.08 -81.82
C LYS A 227 73.09 72.17 -81.04
N LEU A 228 73.32 71.98 -79.74
CA LEU A 228 74.10 72.91 -78.93
C LEU A 228 75.57 72.90 -79.36
N ARG A 229 76.16 71.73 -79.66
CA ARG A 229 77.52 71.66 -80.24
C ARG A 229 77.59 72.22 -81.66
N GLU A 230 76.52 72.08 -82.44
CA GLU A 230 76.39 72.67 -83.78
C GLU A 230 76.38 74.21 -83.67
N LEU A 231 75.60 74.77 -82.73
CA LEU A 231 75.60 76.20 -82.39
C LEU A 231 76.91 76.68 -81.74
N GLU A 232 77.55 75.90 -80.88
CA GLU A 232 78.88 76.20 -80.31
C GLU A 232 79.93 76.25 -81.43
N LYS A 233 79.85 75.34 -82.41
CA LYS A 233 80.72 75.33 -83.58
C LYS A 233 80.43 76.49 -84.53
N GLU A 234 79.17 76.86 -84.73
CA GLU A 234 78.80 78.09 -85.45
C GLU A 234 79.33 79.34 -84.71
N MET A 235 79.32 79.36 -83.37
CA MET A 235 79.94 80.43 -82.58
C MET A 235 81.47 80.41 -82.61
N GLU A 236 82.12 79.25 -82.64
CA GLU A 236 83.57 79.12 -82.88
C GLU A 236 83.94 79.57 -84.30
N GLU A 237 83.11 79.27 -85.31
CA GLU A 237 83.30 79.77 -86.68
C GLU A 237 83.08 81.30 -86.76
N VAL A 238 82.13 81.86 -86.00
CA VAL A 238 81.95 83.33 -85.87
C VAL A 238 83.10 84.01 -85.10
N THR A 239 83.73 83.35 -84.13
CA THR A 239 84.84 83.93 -83.35
C THR A 239 86.21 83.72 -84.00
N THR A 240 86.39 82.64 -84.77
CA THR A 240 87.60 82.41 -85.60
C THR A 240 87.59 83.17 -86.94
N THR A 241 86.43 83.62 -87.44
CA THR A 241 86.35 84.59 -88.56
C THR A 241 86.43 86.06 -88.13
N ALA A 242 86.47 86.35 -86.83
CA ALA A 242 86.51 87.72 -86.30
C ALA A 242 87.93 88.23 -85.94
N THR A 243 89.01 87.52 -86.28
CA THR A 243 90.38 87.83 -85.79
C THR A 243 91.47 88.00 -86.85
N ILE A 244 91.14 88.10 -88.14
CA ILE A 244 92.07 88.59 -89.19
C ILE A 244 91.29 89.46 -90.19
N LYS A 245 91.74 90.71 -90.42
CA LYS A 245 90.98 91.83 -91.07
C LYS A 245 89.88 92.39 -90.17
N GLU A 246 90.17 93.08 -89.07
CA GLU A 246 91.15 94.17 -88.85
C GLU A 246 90.90 95.44 -89.69
N GLU A 247 90.87 96.57 -88.97
CA GLU A 247 91.00 97.96 -89.42
C GLU A 247 89.99 98.49 -90.47
N ASP A 248 88.78 98.88 -90.02
CA ASP A 248 88.28 100.24 -90.29
C ASP A 248 87.21 100.71 -89.26
N GLU A 249 87.08 102.04 -89.11
CA GLU A 249 86.19 102.86 -88.24
C GLU A 249 85.25 102.19 -87.18
N GLY A 250 85.19 102.61 -85.91
CA GLY A 250 85.74 103.81 -85.28
C GLY A 250 84.82 105.04 -85.36
N VAL A 251 84.10 105.34 -84.26
CA VAL A 251 83.37 106.60 -83.94
C VAL A 251 81.85 106.64 -84.23
N LYS A 252 81.06 106.34 -83.17
CA LYS A 252 80.27 107.39 -82.48
C LYS A 252 79.88 107.00 -81.03
N LYS A 253 80.63 107.54 -80.07
CA LYS A 253 80.15 107.77 -78.69
C LYS A 253 79.11 108.89 -78.69
N ARG A 254 78.36 108.98 -77.58
CA ARG A 254 77.19 109.87 -77.30
C ARG A 254 75.88 109.23 -77.77
N GLN A 255 74.82 109.14 -76.96
CA GLN A 255 74.51 109.96 -75.78
C GLN A 255 73.68 109.21 -74.72
N GLU A 256 73.75 109.75 -73.48
CA GLU A 256 72.69 109.91 -72.47
C GLU A 256 71.54 108.88 -72.46
N GLN A 257 71.38 108.12 -71.37
CA GLN A 257 70.73 108.52 -70.10
C GLN A 257 69.22 108.80 -70.25
N GLU A 258 68.48 108.45 -69.19
CA GLU A 258 67.02 108.57 -69.05
C GLU A 258 66.20 107.50 -69.82
N LEU A 259 65.19 106.85 -69.23
CA LEU A 259 64.67 106.88 -67.84
C LEU A 259 63.82 105.62 -67.60
N GLN A 260 63.83 105.09 -66.35
CA GLN A 260 62.75 104.26 -65.74
C GLN A 260 62.38 102.90 -66.42
N ALA A 261 61.82 101.88 -65.77
CA ALA A 261 61.54 101.51 -64.37
C ALA A 261 61.05 100.04 -64.39
N LEU A 262 61.34 99.09 -63.49
CA LEU A 262 62.25 98.93 -62.32
C LEU A 262 62.86 97.49 -62.43
N LEU A 263 63.91 97.03 -61.73
CA LEU A 263 64.13 96.84 -60.28
C LEU A 263 62.97 96.10 -59.54
N ASN A 264 63.19 95.11 -58.67
CA ASN A 264 64.40 94.35 -58.37
C ASN A 264 64.08 93.04 -57.62
N LEU A 265 64.98 92.06 -57.79
CA LEU A 265 65.54 91.17 -56.76
C LEU A 265 64.86 91.01 -55.37
N SER A 266 64.73 89.72 -55.00
CA SER A 266 65.22 89.12 -53.74
C SER A 266 64.31 88.99 -52.50
N ALA A 267 64.43 87.79 -51.91
CA ALA A 267 64.23 87.41 -50.50
C ALA A 267 62.81 87.19 -49.92
N GLU A 268 62.74 86.16 -49.07
CA GLU A 268 61.82 85.98 -47.93
C GLU A 268 61.78 87.22 -47.01
N PRO A 269 60.82 87.40 -46.06
CA PRO A 269 59.91 86.39 -45.46
C PRO A 269 58.43 86.85 -45.25
N ALA A 270 57.66 86.04 -44.52
CA ALA A 270 56.37 86.42 -43.87
C ALA A 270 56.60 87.48 -42.73
N PRO A 271 55.58 88.08 -42.02
CA PRO A 271 54.19 87.64 -41.85
C PRO A 271 53.07 88.72 -41.56
N LYS A 272 51.86 88.24 -41.17
CA LYS A 272 50.82 88.85 -40.27
C LYS A 272 50.03 90.12 -40.68
N ILE A 273 48.78 89.89 -41.11
CA ILE A 273 47.54 90.54 -40.60
C ILE A 273 46.46 89.42 -40.51
N THR A 274 45.64 89.15 -39.48
CA THR A 274 45.34 89.74 -38.14
C THR A 274 44.11 90.66 -38.04
N LEU A 275 42.88 90.10 -38.08
CA LEU A 275 41.60 90.59 -37.47
C LEU A 275 40.53 89.46 -37.54
N THR A 276 40.45 88.58 -36.53
CA THR A 276 39.45 88.55 -35.43
C THR A 276 38.04 88.04 -35.77
N SER A 277 37.76 86.78 -35.42
CA SER A 277 36.65 86.42 -34.51
C SER A 277 36.83 84.98 -33.98
N THR A 278 36.69 84.79 -32.66
CA THR A 278 36.32 83.54 -31.92
C THR A 278 37.07 82.23 -32.28
N GLN A 279 37.96 81.73 -31.40
CA GLN A 279 37.66 80.71 -30.35
C GLN A 279 37.24 79.32 -30.90
N GLU A 280 37.73 78.17 -30.43
CA GLU A 280 38.78 77.84 -29.45
C GLU A 280 39.17 76.35 -29.62
N ALA A 281 40.40 75.97 -29.23
CA ALA A 281 40.90 74.63 -28.85
C ALA A 281 40.30 73.30 -29.43
N LEU A 282 41.24 72.43 -29.90
CA LEU A 282 41.24 70.95 -29.82
C LEU A 282 40.25 70.10 -30.67
N SER A 283 40.86 69.20 -31.49
CA SER A 283 40.46 67.80 -31.80
C SER A 283 39.01 67.34 -31.53
N PRO A 284 38.27 66.82 -32.54
CA PRO A 284 38.23 65.35 -32.67
C PRO A 284 37.94 64.80 -34.09
N ALA A 285 38.93 64.21 -34.75
CA ALA A 285 38.73 63.36 -35.94
C ALA A 285 38.32 61.90 -35.60
N ALA A 286 37.51 61.73 -34.55
CA ALA A 286 37.10 60.42 -34.01
C ALA A 286 35.58 60.17 -34.03
N LYS A 287 34.77 61.21 -34.29
CA LYS A 287 33.31 61.14 -34.08
C LYS A 287 32.52 60.50 -35.22
N THR A 288 32.98 60.57 -36.47
CA THR A 288 32.35 59.84 -37.59
C THR A 288 32.54 58.33 -37.48
N GLY A 289 33.65 57.87 -36.87
CA GLY A 289 33.86 56.45 -36.53
C GLY A 289 32.97 56.00 -35.37
N GLU A 290 32.83 56.81 -34.31
CA GLU A 290 31.88 56.52 -33.23
C GLU A 290 30.41 56.54 -33.68
N GLU A 291 30.00 57.48 -34.53
CA GLU A 291 28.61 57.53 -35.03
C GLU A 291 28.32 56.37 -35.99
N ALA A 292 29.26 55.99 -36.86
CA ALA A 292 29.12 54.79 -37.69
C ALA A 292 29.08 53.50 -36.85
N MET A 293 29.90 53.39 -35.80
CA MET A 293 29.84 52.26 -34.87
C MET A 293 28.54 52.26 -34.05
N ARG A 294 28.07 53.40 -33.54
CA ARG A 294 26.79 53.49 -32.81
C ARG A 294 25.61 53.14 -33.72
N PHE A 295 25.65 53.54 -34.99
CA PHE A 295 24.65 53.13 -35.98
C PHE A 295 24.68 51.61 -36.23
N LEU A 296 25.86 51.01 -36.40
CA LEU A 296 25.98 49.55 -36.54
C LEU A 296 25.57 48.78 -35.28
N TYR A 297 25.86 49.29 -34.08
CA TYR A 297 25.38 48.70 -32.83
C TYR A 297 23.87 48.84 -32.68
N ALA A 298 23.27 49.98 -33.03
CA ALA A 298 21.81 50.14 -33.05
C ALA A 298 21.14 49.17 -34.03
N CYS A 299 21.68 48.99 -35.23
CA CYS A 299 21.15 48.01 -36.18
C CYS A 299 21.30 46.54 -35.71
N LEU A 300 22.32 46.23 -34.89
CA LEU A 300 22.44 44.90 -34.27
C LEU A 300 21.45 44.72 -33.11
N GLU A 301 21.24 45.77 -32.31
CA GLU A 301 20.27 45.80 -31.20
C GLU A 301 18.83 45.67 -31.72
N ASP A 302 18.50 46.35 -32.84
CA ASP A 302 17.23 46.20 -33.56
C ASP A 302 17.01 44.75 -34.09
N LEU A 303 18.06 44.11 -34.64
CA LEU A 303 17.99 42.71 -35.12
C LEU A 303 17.85 41.68 -33.98
N GLU A 304 18.43 41.95 -32.80
CA GLU A 304 18.20 41.13 -31.61
C GLU A 304 16.78 41.32 -31.07
N LEU A 305 16.26 42.55 -31.09
CA LEU A 305 14.85 42.85 -30.76
C LEU A 305 13.87 42.17 -31.73
N GLU A 306 14.13 42.20 -33.03
CA GLU A 306 13.30 41.55 -34.05
C GLU A 306 13.25 40.02 -33.81
N ARG A 307 14.39 39.38 -33.51
CA ARG A 307 14.42 37.96 -33.11
C ARG A 307 13.69 37.65 -31.81
N VAL A 308 13.75 38.53 -30.81
CA VAL A 308 13.01 38.36 -29.55
C VAL A 308 11.50 38.52 -29.78
N ILE A 309 11.09 39.40 -30.70
CA ILE A 309 9.69 39.57 -31.11
C ILE A 309 9.23 38.33 -31.91
N GLU A 310 10.00 37.84 -32.88
CA GLU A 310 9.70 36.61 -33.62
C GLU A 310 9.57 35.39 -32.69
N ALA A 311 10.53 35.17 -31.78
CA ALA A 311 10.49 34.08 -30.81
C ALA A 311 9.29 34.18 -29.85
N LYS A 312 8.86 35.40 -29.52
CA LYS A 312 7.65 35.63 -28.72
C LYS A 312 6.38 35.39 -29.54
N GLU A 313 6.34 35.81 -30.80
CA GLU A 313 5.22 35.52 -31.69
C GLU A 313 5.09 34.01 -31.98
N GLU A 314 6.18 33.26 -32.11
CA GLU A 314 6.11 31.80 -32.18
C GLU A 314 5.54 31.19 -30.90
N HIS A 315 5.92 31.72 -29.73
CA HIS A 315 5.40 31.27 -28.44
C HIS A 315 3.91 31.64 -28.23
N ASP A 316 3.45 32.77 -28.77
CA ASP A 316 2.05 33.22 -28.71
C ASP A 316 1.17 32.58 -29.82
N LYS A 317 1.78 32.00 -30.87
CA LYS A 317 1.09 31.20 -31.92
C LYS A 317 0.81 29.74 -31.51
N ILE A 318 1.23 29.32 -30.31
CA ILE A 318 0.88 28.00 -29.76
C ILE A 318 -0.59 28.05 -29.27
N ASP A 319 -1.49 27.60 -30.13
CA ASP A 319 -2.94 27.60 -29.90
C ASP A 319 -3.33 26.89 -28.58
N PRO A 320 -3.92 27.59 -27.60
CA PRO A 320 -4.28 27.01 -26.30
C PRO A 320 -5.44 26.00 -26.35
N ASN A 321 -6.07 25.75 -27.51
CA ASN A 321 -7.21 24.85 -27.66
C ASN A 321 -6.93 23.52 -28.38
N HIS A 322 -5.68 23.16 -28.69
CA HIS A 322 -5.40 21.84 -29.27
C HIS A 322 -5.48 20.72 -28.21
N PRO A 323 -6.38 19.72 -28.35
CA PRO A 323 -6.64 18.77 -27.27
C PRO A 323 -5.61 17.63 -27.20
N LEU A 324 -4.71 17.71 -26.21
CA LEU A 324 -3.94 16.59 -25.68
C LEU A 324 -4.17 16.61 -24.15
N GLY A 325 -4.54 15.51 -23.50
CA GLY A 325 -3.89 14.21 -23.58
C GLY A 325 -3.21 13.99 -22.23
N ALA A 326 -4.00 13.54 -21.24
CA ALA A 326 -3.66 13.72 -19.83
C ALA A 326 -2.41 12.94 -19.37
N ARG A 327 -1.32 13.66 -19.08
CA ARG A 327 -0.32 13.29 -18.05
C ARG A 327 0.14 14.55 -17.32
N GLY A 328 -0.15 14.62 -16.03
CA GLY A 328 0.33 15.68 -15.16
C GLY A 328 1.39 15.16 -14.20
N GLU A 329 2.64 15.59 -14.37
CA GLU A 329 3.65 15.54 -13.32
C GLU A 329 4.06 16.97 -12.97
N LYS A 330 3.94 17.33 -11.69
CA LYS A 330 4.31 18.64 -11.17
C LYS A 330 5.73 18.56 -10.64
N PHE A 331 6.67 19.30 -11.23
CA PHE A 331 7.92 19.66 -10.58
C PHE A 331 7.95 21.16 -10.31
N ALA A 332 7.95 21.51 -9.02
CA ALA A 332 8.12 22.88 -8.57
C ALA A 332 9.57 23.07 -8.10
N LEU A 333 10.31 23.95 -8.76
CA LEU A 333 11.55 24.52 -8.23
C LEU A 333 11.42 26.04 -8.30
N SER A 334 11.20 26.64 -7.13
CA SER A 334 11.20 28.09 -6.94
C SER A 334 12.54 28.51 -6.34
N THR A 335 13.32 29.28 -7.09
CA THR A 335 14.52 29.96 -6.60
C THR A 335 14.47 31.41 -7.08
N THR A 336 13.97 32.30 -6.23
CA THR A 336 14.06 33.75 -6.41
C THR A 336 14.80 34.37 -5.22
N GLY A 337 15.63 35.36 -5.48
CA GLY A 337 16.44 36.03 -4.44
C GLY A 337 17.39 37.05 -5.03
N VAL A 338 16.93 38.31 -5.14
CA VAL A 338 17.75 39.47 -5.53
C VAL A 338 17.76 40.50 -4.39
N THR A 339 18.93 41.09 -4.20
CA THR A 339 19.40 42.14 -3.26
C THR A 339 18.85 43.56 -3.53
N PRO A 340 19.16 44.65 -2.75
CA PRO A 340 19.69 44.80 -1.38
C PRO A 340 18.87 45.83 -0.50
N PRO A 341 19.36 46.96 0.10
CA PRO A 341 19.05 47.26 1.52
C PRO A 341 18.39 48.63 1.82
N GLY A 342 17.87 48.82 3.04
CA GLY A 342 17.44 50.13 3.55
C GLY A 342 16.75 50.07 4.91
N ALA A 343 17.19 50.88 5.87
CA ALA A 343 16.69 50.89 7.25
C ALA A 343 15.52 51.86 7.47
N THR A 344 14.66 51.61 8.47
CA THR A 344 14.15 52.60 9.46
C THR A 344 13.45 51.87 10.63
N LEU A 345 13.59 52.39 11.86
CA LEU A 345 13.02 51.87 13.12
C LEU A 345 11.69 52.56 13.49
N ILE A 346 10.59 51.81 13.69
CA ILE A 346 9.47 52.17 14.59
C ILE A 346 8.79 50.87 15.14
N PRO A 347 7.86 50.86 16.13
CA PRO A 347 8.08 50.09 17.35
C PRO A 347 7.14 48.89 17.57
N LEU A 348 7.55 48.07 18.54
CA LEU A 348 6.93 46.81 18.99
C LEU A 348 5.51 46.98 19.56
N PRO A 349 4.48 46.27 19.06
CA PRO A 349 3.23 46.05 19.79
C PRO A 349 3.36 44.85 20.75
N THR A 350 2.68 44.94 21.90
CA THR A 350 2.69 43.93 22.98
C THR A 350 2.10 42.57 22.55
N PRO A 351 2.56 41.45 23.14
CA PRO A 351 2.10 40.12 22.75
C PRO A 351 0.67 39.84 23.24
N PRO A 352 -0.20 39.24 22.41
CA PRO A 352 -1.47 38.68 22.88
C PRO A 352 -1.23 37.41 23.71
N GLN A 353 -2.19 37.13 24.59
CA GLN A 353 -2.08 36.11 25.64
C GLN A 353 -2.09 34.66 25.11
N VAL A 354 -1.31 33.81 25.77
CA VAL A 354 -1.49 32.35 25.94
C VAL A 354 -2.05 31.59 24.72
N VAL A 355 -1.15 31.15 23.85
CA VAL A 355 -1.45 30.09 22.87
C VAL A 355 -1.69 28.77 23.61
N LYS A 356 -2.96 28.35 23.74
CA LYS A 356 -3.30 27.00 24.21
C LYS A 356 -2.69 25.97 23.25
N SER A 357 -2.12 24.88 23.77
CA SER A 357 -1.67 23.77 22.91
C SER A 357 -2.86 23.15 22.17
N LEU A 358 -2.63 22.64 20.94
CA LEU A 358 -3.70 22.07 20.12
C LEU A 358 -4.45 20.90 20.77
N ASP A 359 -3.80 20.20 21.69
CA ASP A 359 -4.38 19.08 22.42
C ASP A 359 -5.43 19.54 23.45
N ASN A 360 -5.34 20.78 23.94
CA ASN A 360 -6.23 21.39 24.93
C ASN A 360 -7.41 22.20 24.31
N LEU A 361 -7.53 22.26 22.98
CA LEU A 361 -8.68 22.87 22.31
C LEU A 361 -9.90 21.94 22.37
N THR A 362 -11.06 22.49 22.73
CA THR A 362 -12.34 21.76 22.72
C THR A 362 -12.76 21.41 21.29
N LEU A 363 -13.66 20.42 21.15
CA LEU A 363 -14.10 19.93 19.85
C LEU A 363 -14.81 21.03 19.03
N GLN A 364 -15.50 21.96 19.71
CA GLN A 364 -16.13 23.14 19.11
C GLN A 364 -15.09 24.15 18.60
N GLU A 365 -14.09 24.53 19.41
CA GLU A 365 -13.02 25.46 18.97
C GLU A 365 -12.27 24.91 17.73
N ARG A 366 -12.05 23.58 17.66
CA ARG A 366 -11.48 22.92 16.46
C ARG A 366 -12.40 22.99 15.24
N HIS A 367 -13.71 22.91 15.44
CA HIS A 367 -14.69 23.00 14.35
C HIS A 367 -14.83 24.43 13.81
N ASP A 368 -14.73 25.44 14.67
CA ASP A 368 -14.81 26.84 14.24
C ASP A 368 -13.51 27.29 13.54
N MET A 369 -12.35 26.77 13.95
CA MET A 369 -11.11 26.90 13.16
C MET A 369 -11.21 26.29 11.74
N LEU A 370 -11.96 25.20 11.56
CA LEU A 370 -12.19 24.58 10.25
C LEU A 370 -13.20 25.36 9.37
N LYS A 371 -14.03 26.22 9.95
CA LYS A 371 -14.95 27.10 9.20
C LYS A 371 -14.31 28.43 8.78
N GLY A 372 -13.22 28.83 9.42
CA GLY A 372 -12.54 30.11 9.21
C GLY A 372 -11.67 30.21 7.96
N GLY A 373 -12.24 30.01 6.76
CA GLY A 373 -11.74 30.58 5.49
C GLY A 373 -10.33 30.23 4.96
N GLY A 374 -9.53 29.44 5.68
CA GLY A 374 -8.16 29.06 5.31
C GLY A 374 -7.92 27.55 5.36
N SER A 375 -8.93 26.76 4.98
CA SER A 375 -9.02 25.31 5.21
C SER A 375 -7.89 24.49 4.61
N ASP A 376 -7.44 24.84 3.40
CA ASP A 376 -6.77 23.88 2.54
C ASP A 376 -5.35 23.56 3.04
N HIS A 377 -4.61 24.58 3.47
CA HIS A 377 -3.24 24.40 3.96
C HIS A 377 -3.20 23.75 5.37
N PHE A 378 -4.20 24.01 6.22
CA PHE A 378 -4.32 23.36 7.52
C PHE A 378 -4.74 21.90 7.42
N LEU A 379 -5.63 21.57 6.47
CA LEU A 379 -6.04 20.20 6.22
C LEU A 379 -4.88 19.38 5.64
N GLU A 380 -4.11 19.95 4.72
CA GLU A 380 -2.90 19.35 4.16
C GLU A 380 -1.83 19.06 5.24
N LEU A 381 -1.53 20.03 6.10
CA LEU A 381 -0.64 19.85 7.26
C LEU A 381 -1.13 18.77 8.24
N TYR A 382 -2.43 18.69 8.48
CA TYR A 382 -3.03 17.67 9.36
C TYR A 382 -2.94 16.26 8.75
N ILE A 383 -3.17 16.13 7.44
CA ILE A 383 -3.03 14.87 6.69
C ILE A 383 -1.56 14.43 6.66
N MET A 384 -0.62 15.33 6.30
CA MET A 384 0.84 15.11 6.38
C MET A 384 1.25 14.58 7.76
N ARG A 385 0.81 15.22 8.85
CA ARG A 385 1.18 14.83 10.22
C ARG A 385 0.59 13.49 10.65
N LYS A 386 -0.60 13.12 10.15
CA LYS A 386 -1.15 11.76 10.34
C LYS A 386 -0.38 10.70 9.53
N LEU A 387 -0.04 10.98 8.28
CA LEU A 387 0.76 10.08 7.45
C LEU A 387 2.15 9.83 8.03
N LEU A 388 2.84 10.87 8.50
CA LEU A 388 4.11 10.75 9.22
C LEU A 388 4.01 9.89 10.48
N ARG A 389 2.93 10.03 11.27
CA ARG A 389 2.70 9.21 12.48
C ARG A 389 2.37 7.75 12.12
N ALA A 390 1.62 7.51 11.05
CA ALA A 390 1.35 6.15 10.55
C ALA A 390 2.63 5.48 10.00
N ALA A 391 3.45 6.20 9.25
CA ALA A 391 4.74 5.71 8.74
C ALA A 391 5.72 5.36 9.87
N ALA A 392 5.78 6.18 10.93
CA ALA A 392 6.58 5.87 12.11
C ALA A 392 6.10 4.58 12.81
N SER A 393 4.78 4.40 12.95
CA SER A 393 4.19 3.20 13.55
C SER A 393 4.41 1.94 12.70
N LEU A 394 4.37 2.07 11.37
CA LEU A 394 4.69 0.96 10.46
C LEU A 394 6.16 0.56 10.58
N ARG A 395 7.08 1.54 10.69
CA ARG A 395 8.51 1.27 10.86
C ARG A 395 8.80 0.48 12.15
N THR A 396 8.17 0.84 13.26
CA THR A 396 8.31 0.08 14.52
C THR A 396 7.76 -1.35 14.43
N VAL A 397 6.73 -1.59 13.61
CA VAL A 397 6.19 -2.94 13.39
C VAL A 397 7.13 -3.76 12.49
N THR A 398 7.66 -3.17 11.40
CA THR A 398 8.63 -3.87 10.55
C THR A 398 9.92 -4.20 11.28
N ASP A 399 10.43 -3.29 12.13
CA ASP A 399 11.64 -3.53 12.91
C ASP A 399 11.44 -4.66 13.95
N SER A 400 10.24 -4.77 14.55
CA SER A 400 9.86 -5.90 15.40
C SER A 400 9.82 -7.22 14.63
N MET A 401 9.15 -7.26 13.47
CA MET A 401 9.03 -8.49 12.67
C MET A 401 10.37 -8.96 12.09
N VAL A 402 11.30 -8.05 11.81
CA VAL A 402 12.67 -8.38 11.40
C VAL A 402 13.47 -8.94 12.59
N GLY A 403 13.26 -8.43 13.81
CA GLY A 403 13.81 -9.02 15.03
C GLY A 403 13.37 -10.47 15.24
N ASP A 404 12.06 -10.72 15.20
CA ASP A 404 11.49 -12.06 15.38
C ASP A 404 11.98 -13.05 14.30
N ALA A 405 12.09 -12.61 13.04
CA ALA A 405 12.61 -13.42 11.95
C ALA A 405 14.10 -13.79 12.12
N LEU A 406 14.91 -12.89 12.69
CA LEU A 406 16.33 -13.15 12.97
C LEU A 406 16.54 -14.14 14.13
N ASP A 407 15.65 -14.17 15.11
CA ASP A 407 15.72 -15.18 16.19
C ASP A 407 15.22 -16.56 15.73
N CYS A 408 14.25 -16.64 14.81
CA CYS A 408 13.94 -17.90 14.10
C CYS A 408 15.15 -18.46 13.34
N SER A 409 15.97 -17.60 12.73
CA SER A 409 17.21 -17.99 12.03
C SER A 409 18.27 -18.59 12.99
N LYS A 410 18.46 -17.98 14.17
CA LYS A 410 19.37 -18.53 15.19
C LYS A 410 18.92 -19.88 15.72
N TYR A 411 17.62 -20.08 15.90
CA TYR A 411 17.06 -21.37 16.32
C TYR A 411 17.38 -22.49 15.32
N ALA A 412 17.27 -22.20 14.01
CA ALA A 412 17.62 -23.13 12.94
C ALA A 412 19.13 -23.48 12.88
N GLN A 413 20.02 -22.58 13.32
CA GLN A 413 21.47 -22.86 13.38
C GLN A 413 21.90 -23.69 14.59
N SER A 414 21.17 -23.60 15.71
CA SER A 414 21.47 -24.37 16.93
C SER A 414 21.03 -25.86 16.89
N HIS A 415 20.19 -26.22 15.92
CA HIS A 415 19.69 -27.57 15.71
C HIS A 415 19.98 -28.05 14.28
N PRO A 416 21.19 -28.59 14.01
CA PRO A 416 21.46 -29.19 12.70
C PRO A 416 20.45 -30.30 12.43
N ALA A 417 19.87 -30.28 11.22
CA ALA A 417 18.85 -31.22 10.82
C ALA A 417 19.36 -32.66 10.98
N LYS A 418 18.85 -33.38 11.99
CA LYS A 418 19.05 -34.83 12.10
C LYS A 418 18.54 -35.44 10.79
N ALA A 419 19.41 -36.15 10.08
CA ALA A 419 19.06 -36.78 8.83
C ALA A 419 17.83 -37.68 9.06
N VAL A 420 16.69 -37.28 8.50
CA VAL A 420 15.45 -38.07 8.54
C VAL A 420 15.64 -39.25 7.60
N GLY A 421 16.28 -40.30 8.13
CA GLY A 421 16.17 -41.64 7.56
C GLY A 421 14.69 -41.96 7.41
N LYS A 422 14.32 -42.54 6.26
CA LYS A 422 12.92 -42.84 5.90
C LYS A 422 12.36 -43.95 6.80
N SER A 423 12.03 -43.62 8.04
CA SER A 423 11.21 -44.46 8.91
C SER A 423 9.78 -44.41 8.39
N ASN A 424 9.42 -45.41 7.57
CA ASN A 424 8.03 -45.73 7.29
C ASN A 424 7.37 -46.14 8.61
N ILE A 425 6.80 -45.18 9.33
CA ILE A 425 5.90 -45.43 10.47
C ILE A 425 4.74 -46.23 9.89
N ARG A 426 4.61 -47.50 10.28
CA ARG A 426 3.45 -48.30 9.90
C ARG A 426 2.28 -47.92 10.79
N VAL A 427 1.06 -48.06 10.26
CA VAL A 427 -0.17 -47.80 11.03
C VAL A 427 -0.21 -48.69 12.29
N ASP A 428 0.35 -49.90 12.20
CA ASP A 428 0.49 -50.84 13.32
C ASP A 428 1.35 -50.29 14.48
N ASP A 429 2.36 -49.46 14.19
CA ASP A 429 3.21 -48.83 15.21
C ASP A 429 2.45 -47.77 16.03
N ILE A 430 1.36 -47.21 15.48
CA ILE A 430 0.49 -46.23 16.13
C ILE A 430 -0.61 -46.94 16.95
N LEU A 431 -1.08 -48.10 16.47
CA LEU A 431 -2.13 -48.90 17.13
C LEU A 431 -1.59 -49.84 18.22
N GLY A 432 -0.27 -50.03 18.32
CA GLY A 432 0.39 -50.87 19.32
C GLY A 432 0.70 -50.17 20.66
N ILE A 433 0.32 -48.91 20.86
CA ILE A 433 0.58 -48.20 22.12
C ILE A 433 -0.40 -48.69 23.21
N PRO A 434 0.06 -49.33 24.30
CA PRO A 434 -0.82 -49.72 25.38
C PRO A 434 -1.40 -48.48 26.07
N LEU A 435 -2.71 -48.49 26.36
CA LEU A 435 -3.43 -47.38 26.97
C LEU A 435 -2.82 -46.91 28.30
N ASP A 436 -2.17 -47.81 29.03
CA ASP A 436 -1.48 -47.52 30.29
C ASP A 436 -0.29 -46.55 30.11
N ALA A 437 0.30 -46.46 28.90
CA ALA A 437 1.38 -45.51 28.60
C ALA A 437 0.88 -44.06 28.37
N LEU A 438 -0.43 -43.83 28.33
CA LEU A 438 -1.05 -42.50 28.29
C LEU A 438 -1.46 -41.99 29.69
N ALA A 439 -1.21 -42.77 30.76
CA ALA A 439 -1.39 -42.31 32.12
C ALA A 439 -0.35 -41.23 32.47
N LEU A 440 -0.76 -39.97 32.40
CA LEU A 440 -0.01 -38.82 32.91
C LEU A 440 0.02 -38.83 34.44
N ASP A 441 0.84 -39.69 35.01
CA ASP A 441 1.07 -39.79 36.44
C ASP A 441 1.94 -38.60 36.91
N GLY A 442 1.28 -37.47 37.14
CA GLY A 442 1.90 -36.24 37.62
C GLY A 442 0.86 -35.34 38.30
N PRO A 443 1.13 -34.80 39.50
CA PRO A 443 0.17 -33.97 40.21
C PRO A 443 -0.13 -32.70 39.41
N ALA A 444 -1.41 -32.52 39.07
CA ALA A 444 -1.89 -31.41 38.25
C ALA A 444 -1.51 -30.06 38.87
N ARG A 445 -0.51 -29.38 38.28
CA ARG A 445 -0.21 -27.99 38.61
C ARG A 445 -1.32 -27.12 38.01
N PRO A 446 -2.01 -26.27 38.80
CA PRO A 446 -3.05 -25.40 38.27
C PRO A 446 -2.41 -24.34 37.36
N TYR A 447 -2.58 -24.51 36.05
CA TYR A 447 -2.20 -23.52 35.05
C TYR A 447 -3.10 -22.28 35.21
N GLN A 448 -2.58 -21.22 35.84
CA GLN A 448 -3.28 -19.95 35.95
C GLN A 448 -3.34 -19.26 34.58
N TRP A 449 -4.44 -19.47 33.86
CA TRP A 449 -4.82 -18.63 32.72
C TRP A 449 -5.05 -17.19 33.19
N LYS A 450 -4.07 -16.31 32.96
CA LYS A 450 -4.28 -14.86 33.08
C LYS A 450 -5.22 -14.42 31.95
N LYS A 451 -6.45 -14.07 32.30
CA LYS A 451 -7.40 -13.44 31.36
C LYS A 451 -6.79 -12.13 30.85
N PRO A 452 -6.81 -11.84 29.53
CA PRO A 452 -6.42 -10.52 29.04
C PRO A 452 -7.43 -9.48 29.53
N THR A 453 -6.92 -8.39 30.10
CA THR A 453 -7.73 -7.31 30.67
C THR A 453 -8.41 -6.53 29.55
N THR A 454 -9.71 -6.74 29.33
CA THR A 454 -10.52 -5.94 28.40
C THR A 454 -10.75 -4.54 28.97
N ALA A 455 -9.82 -3.62 28.68
CA ALA A 455 -9.96 -2.19 28.93
C ALA A 455 -9.78 -1.42 27.61
N GLY A 456 -10.86 -0.82 27.11
CA GLY A 456 -10.77 0.30 26.17
C GLY A 456 -10.92 0.02 24.67
N VAL A 457 -12.07 -0.51 24.23
CA VAL A 457 -12.71 -0.04 22.98
C VAL A 457 -14.24 -0.02 23.18
N GLN A 458 -14.78 1.14 23.55
CA GLN A 458 -16.19 1.45 23.24
C GLN A 458 -16.23 2.06 21.85
N ALA A 459 -16.76 1.32 20.87
CA ALA A 459 -17.09 1.84 19.56
C ALA A 459 -18.61 1.80 19.38
N ASN A 460 -19.20 2.94 19.03
CA ASN A 460 -20.64 3.05 18.79
C ASN A 460 -21.09 2.17 17.62
N LEU A 461 -22.10 1.34 17.84
CA LEU A 461 -22.90 0.75 16.78
C LEU A 461 -24.35 1.19 16.95
N THR A 462 -24.74 2.20 16.17
CA THR A 462 -26.13 2.63 16.02
C THR A 462 -26.94 1.57 15.28
N SER A 463 -28.05 1.16 15.87
CA SER A 463 -28.96 0.17 15.30
C SER A 463 -29.77 0.75 14.13
N HIS A 464 -29.47 0.33 12.89
CA HIS A 464 -30.36 0.55 11.75
C HIS A 464 -31.54 -0.43 11.82
N ALA A 465 -32.72 0.09 12.13
CA ALA A 465 -33.97 -0.68 12.09
C ALA A 465 -34.38 -0.98 10.64
N VAL A 466 -34.27 -2.23 10.20
CA VAL A 466 -34.81 -2.69 8.91
C VAL A 466 -36.31 -2.90 9.05
N ARG A 467 -37.08 -1.98 8.47
CA ARG A 467 -38.55 -1.98 8.50
C ARG A 467 -39.09 -2.92 7.42
N MET A 468 -39.32 -4.18 7.76
CA MET A 468 -40.02 -5.14 6.89
C MET A 468 -41.43 -4.61 6.55
N ARG A 469 -41.75 -4.52 5.25
CA ARG A 469 -43.13 -4.37 4.75
C ARG A 469 -43.50 -5.63 3.99
N SER A 470 -44.59 -6.28 4.41
CA SER A 470 -45.26 -7.33 3.64
C SER A 470 -46.03 -6.71 2.47
N PRO A 471 -46.10 -7.38 1.31
CA PRO A 471 -47.18 -7.21 0.36
C PRO A 471 -48.27 -8.26 0.63
N THR A 472 -49.44 -7.80 1.09
CA THR A 472 -50.65 -8.63 1.13
C THR A 472 -51.24 -8.73 -0.28
N LEU A 473 -51.80 -9.89 -0.60
CA LEU A 473 -52.59 -10.22 -1.80
C LEU A 473 -53.58 -9.12 -2.25
N PHE A 474 -53.78 -8.97 -3.55
CA PHE A 474 -55.09 -8.62 -4.13
C PHE A 474 -55.26 -9.19 -5.56
N VAL A 475 -56.33 -9.99 -5.72
CA VAL A 475 -57.03 -10.44 -6.95
C VAL A 475 -56.20 -11.11 -8.05
#